data_AF-A0A1E5PI54-F1
#
_entry.id   AF-A0A1E5PI54-F1
#
_cell.length_a   1.000
_cell.length_b   1.000
_cell.length_c   1.000
_cell.angle_alpha   90.00
_cell.angle_beta   90.00
_cell.angle_gamma   90.00
#
_symmetry.space_group_name_H-M   'P 1'
#
loop_
_entity.id
_entity.type
_entity.pdbx_description
1 polymer ?
#
loop_
_entity_poly.entity_id
_entity_poly.type
_entity_poly.pdbx_seq_one_letter_code
_entity_poly.pdbx_strand_id
1 'polypeptide(L)' 'MDLASLELAVNRLREAEAAIDAARADVETEAVGAVREGAPVDAVCEVSGLSPHDLLRLEKTAGELPH' A
#
# COMPACT_ATOMS: atom_id res chain seq x y z
N MET A 1 -13.95 14.88 -33.80
CA MET A 1 -13.15 13.80 -33.20
C MET A 1 -14.01 13.22 -32.10
N ASP A 2 -14.33 11.93 -32.18
CA ASP A 2 -15.13 11.27 -31.14
C ASP A 2 -14.26 11.08 -29.88
N LEU A 3 -14.71 11.65 -28.76
CA LEU A 3 -13.98 11.62 -27.49
C LEU A 3 -14.29 10.38 -26.65
N ALA A 4 -15.30 9.59 -27.02
CA ALA A 4 -15.75 8.44 -26.23
C ALA A 4 -14.63 7.41 -25.98
N SER A 5 -13.76 7.19 -26.98
CA SER A 5 -12.60 6.29 -26.82
C SER A 5 -11.56 6.83 -25.83
N LEU A 6 -11.37 8.16 -25.80
CA LEU A 6 -10.45 8.80 -24.86
C LEU A 6 -11.02 8.77 -23.44
N GLU A 7 -12.31 9.05 -23.28
CA GLU A 7 -12.99 9.00 -21.98
C GLU A 7 -12.92 7.60 -21.34
N LEU A 8 -13.15 6.56 -22.14
CA LEU A 8 -13.00 5.18 -21.68
C LEU A 8 -11.56 4.87 -21.24
N ALA A 9 -10.57 5.32 -22.00
CA ALA A 9 -9.16 5.12 -21.64
C ALA A 9 -8.78 5.83 -20.33
N VAL A 10 -9.28 7.06 -20.12
CA VAL A 10 -9.09 7.82 -18.87
C VAL A 10 -9.74 7.12 -17.68
N ASN A 11 -10.96 6.59 -17.84
CA ASN A 11 -11.63 5.88 -16.75
C ASN A 11 -10.86 4.60 -16.35
N ARG A 12 -10.38 3.82 -17.32
CA ARG A 12 -9.55 2.63 -17.05
C ARG A 12 -8.24 2.98 -16.36
N LEU A 13 -7.62 4.09 -16.72
CA LEU A 13 -6.41 4.58 -16.04
C LEU A 13 -6.71 4.86 -14.57
N ARG A 14 -7.78 5.62 -14.29
CA ARG A 14 -8.19 5.95 -12.92
C ARG A 14 -8.53 4.72 -12.08
N GLU A 15 -9.21 3.74 -12.67
CA GLU A 15 -9.49 2.47 -12.00
C GLU A 15 -8.21 1.70 -11.66
N ALA A 16 -7.25 1.67 -12.59
CA ALA A 16 -5.96 1.02 -12.35
C ALA A 16 -5.13 1.75 -11.28
N GLU A 17 -5.14 3.08 -11.28
CA GLU A 17 -4.49 3.90 -10.24
C GLU A 17 -5.09 3.62 -8.87
N ALA A 18 -6.42 3.62 -8.76
CA ALA A 18 -7.11 3.29 -7.52
C ALA A 18 -6.82 1.86 -7.03
N ALA A 19 -6.74 0.89 -7.95
CA ALA A 19 -6.38 -0.48 -7.61
C ALA A 19 -4.93 -0.61 -7.12
N ILE A 20 -3.99 0.14 -7.71
CA ILE A 20 -2.60 0.22 -7.24
C ILE A 20 -2.51 0.82 -5.84
N ASP A 21 -3.24 1.90 -5.59
CA ASP A 21 -3.23 2.55 -4.28
C ASP A 21 -3.82 1.63 -3.20
N ALA A 22 -4.90 0.90 -3.51
CA ALA A 22 -5.45 -0.11 -2.61
C ALA A 22 -4.45 -1.24 -2.33
N ALA A 23 -3.82 -1.80 -3.37
CA ALA A 23 -2.83 -2.86 -3.21
C ALA A 23 -1.60 -2.41 -2.39
N ARG A 24 -1.20 -1.13 -2.50
CA ARG A 24 -0.13 -0.56 -1.66
C ARG A 24 -0.57 -0.48 -0.19
N ALA A 25 -1.79 -0.04 0.08
CA ALA A 25 -2.32 0.02 1.44
C ALA A 25 -2.40 -1.38 2.10
N ASP A 26 -2.73 -2.42 1.32
CA ASP A 26 -2.70 -3.80 1.79
C ASP A 26 -1.28 -4.21 2.19
N VAL A 27 -0.27 -3.93 1.35
CA VAL A 27 1.15 -4.20 1.66
C VAL A 27 1.60 -3.45 2.91
N GLU A 28 1.24 -2.18 3.05
CA GLU A 28 1.58 -1.38 4.23
C GLU A 28 0.97 -1.98 5.51
N THR A 29 -0.27 -2.44 5.43
CA THR A 29 -0.99 -3.05 6.55
C THR A 29 -0.33 -4.37 6.99
N GLU A 30 -0.05 -5.26 6.05
CA GLU A 30 0.61 -6.54 6.30
C GLU A 30 2.05 -6.36 6.81
N ALA A 31 2.79 -5.39 6.27
CA ALA A 31 4.14 -5.09 6.71
C ALA A 31 4.18 -4.62 8.17
N VAL A 32 3.25 -3.74 8.57
CA VAL A 32 3.09 -3.32 9.97
C VAL A 32 2.68 -4.51 10.84
N GLY A 33 1.75 -5.35 10.38
CA GLY A 33 1.34 -6.57 11.08
C GLY A 33 2.52 -7.49 11.37
N ALA A 34 3.32 -7.80 10.35
CA ALA A 34 4.49 -8.66 10.47
C ALA A 34 5.51 -8.12 11.48
N VAL A 35 5.81 -6.80 11.45
CA VAL A 35 6.72 -6.18 12.44
C VAL A 35 6.16 -6.30 13.86
N ARG A 36 4.86 -6.07 14.05
CA ARG A 36 4.19 -6.22 15.36
C ARG A 36 4.20 -7.66 15.88
N GLU A 37 4.15 -8.64 14.99
CA GLU A 37 4.29 -10.06 15.31
C GLU A 37 5.76 -10.48 15.58
N GLY A 38 6.71 -9.55 15.46
CA GLY A 38 8.11 -9.76 15.78
C GLY A 38 8.98 -10.17 14.58
N ALA A 39 8.49 -10.04 13.34
CA ALA A 39 9.30 -10.26 12.17
C ALA A 39 10.49 -9.26 12.11
N PRO A 40 11.66 -9.68 11.62
CA PRO A 40 12.80 -8.78 11.46
C PRO A 40 12.49 -7.65 10.48
N VAL A 41 12.72 -6.40 10.91
CA VAL A 41 12.46 -5.20 10.11
C VAL A 41 13.16 -5.25 8.75
N ASP A 42 14.42 -5.72 8.69
CA ASP A 42 15.17 -5.79 7.44
C ASP A 42 14.53 -6.75 6.42
N ALA A 43 14.01 -7.88 6.89
CA ALA A 43 13.31 -8.85 6.04
C ALA A 43 11.95 -8.30 5.56
N VAL A 44 11.23 -7.59 6.43
CA VAL A 44 9.98 -6.92 6.05
C VAL A 44 10.25 -5.83 5.00
N CYS A 45 11.31 -5.02 5.17
CA CYS A 45 11.70 -4.00 4.19
C CYS A 45 12.05 -4.62 2.84
N GLU A 46 12.81 -5.72 2.82
CA GLU A 46 13.21 -6.40 1.58
C GLU A 46 12.00 -6.91 0.79
N VAL A 47 11.00 -7.50 1.47
CA VAL A 47 9.82 -8.07 0.82
C VAL A 47 8.81 -7.00 0.41
N SER A 48 8.55 -6.01 1.29
CA SER A 48 7.54 -4.97 1.05
C SER A 48 8.04 -3.82 0.17
N GLY A 49 9.36 -3.64 0.06
CA GLY A 49 9.97 -2.47 -0.59
C GLY A 49 9.84 -1.17 0.22
N LEU A 50 9.32 -1.24 1.46
CA LEU A 50 9.23 -0.10 2.37
C LEU A 50 10.58 0.15 3.05
N SER A 51 10.85 1.41 3.38
CA SER A 51 12.00 1.73 4.22
C SER A 51 11.67 1.52 5.71
N PRO A 52 12.68 1.34 6.58
CA PRO A 52 12.45 1.31 8.02
C PRO A 52 11.75 2.57 8.56
N HIS A 53 11.98 3.71 7.91
CA HIS A 53 11.32 4.97 8.27
C HIS A 53 9.82 4.95 7.91
N ASP A 54 9.46 4.34 6.78
CA ASP A 54 8.05 4.17 6.39
C ASP A 54 7.31 3.28 7.38
N LEU A 55 7.91 2.15 7.76
CA LEU A 55 7.35 1.25 8.78
C LEU A 55 7.14 1.97 10.11
N LEU A 56 8.13 2.74 10.58
CA LEU A 56 8.00 3.52 11.82
C LEU A 56 6.89 4.58 11.73
N ARG A 57 6.75 5.23 10.57
CA ARG A 57 5.67 6.20 10.34
C ARG A 57 4.31 5.51 10.33
N LEU A 58 4.20 4.38 9.63
CA LEU A 58 2.98 3.60 9.48
C LEU A 58 2.52 3.02 10.82
N GLU A 59 3.43 2.47 11.64
CA GLU A 59 3.11 1.98 12.98
C GLU A 59 2.47 3.07 13.86
N LYS A 60 2.99 4.31 13.78
CA LYS A 60 2.47 5.45 14.55
C LYS A 60 1.08 5.88 14.08
N THR A 61 0.79 5.76 12.79
CA THR A 61 -0.50 6.15 12.21
C THR A 61 -1.55 5.05 12.27
N ALA A 62 -1.13 3.77 12.34
CA ALA A 62 -2.03 2.63 12.26
C ALA A 62 -2.93 2.44 13.49
N GLY A 63 -2.62 3.06 14.64
CA GLY A 63 -3.37 2.86 15.88
C GLY A 63 -3.37 1.40 16.35
N GLU A 64 -3.95 1.12 17.53
CA GLU A 64 -4.18 -0.27 17.96
C GLU A 64 -5.24 -0.89 17.05
N LEU A 65 -4.84 -1.89 16.25
CA LEU A 65 -5.79 -2.65 15.43
C LEU A 65 -6.71 -3.43 16.38
N PRO A 66 -8.04 -3.43 16.19
CA PRO A 66 -8.93 -4.24 17.00
C PRO A 66 -8.57 -5.72 16.80
N HIS A 67 -8.33 -6.39 17.93
CA HIS A 67 -8.05 -7.82 18.03
C HIS A 67 -9.21 -8.68 17.53
#